data_AF-A0A5K0VMN7-F1
#
_entry.id   AF-A0A5K0VMN7-F1
#
_cell.length_a   1.000
_cell.length_b   1.000
_cell.length_c   1.000
_cell.angle_alpha   90.00
_cell.angle_beta   90.00
_cell.angle_gamma   90.00
#
_symmetry.space_group_name_H-M   'P 1'
#
loop_
_entity.id
_entity.type
_entity.pdbx_description
1 polymer ?
#
loop_
_entity_poly.entity_id
_entity_poly.type
_entity_poly.pdbx_seq_one_letter_code
_entity_poly.pdbx_strand_id
1 'polypeptide(L)' 'SDVKEGGETVFPRAAVNISTASARWNNRSKCAKTGMALRPRMGDALLFWSMHPDASLDALSLH' A
#
# COMPACT_ATOMS: atom_id res chain seq x y z
N SER A 1 -7.71 5.76 13.25
CA SER A 1 -8.45 4.73 13.99
C SER A 1 -8.20 3.40 13.33
N ASP A 2 -8.25 2.30 14.09
CA ASP A 2 -8.16 0.96 13.50
C ASP A 2 -9.47 0.64 12.76
N VAL A 3 -9.36 0.32 11.47
CA VAL A 3 -10.52 -0.04 10.65
C VAL A 3 -10.68 -1.56 10.68
N LYS A 4 -11.91 -2.04 10.97
CA LYS A 4 -12.21 -3.47 11.10
C LYS A 4 -12.14 -4.21 9.76
N GLU A 5 -12.58 -3.58 8.67
CA GLU A 5 -12.55 -4.11 7.30
C GLU A 5 -12.42 -2.96 6.29
N GLY A 6 -11.59 -3.13 5.26
CA GLY A 6 -11.35 -2.09 4.26
C GLY A 6 -10.47 -0.93 4.76
N GLY A 7 -10.48 0.17 3.99
CA GLY A 7 -9.74 1.39 4.30
C GLY A 7 -8.24 1.31 3.96
N GLU A 8 -7.83 0.33 3.17
CA GLU A 8 -6.43 0.14 2.81
C GLU A 8 -5.93 1.22 1.85
N THR A 9 -4.68 1.66 2.02
CA THR A 9 -3.94 2.42 0.99
C THR A 9 -3.37 1.42 0.00
N VAL A 10 -3.68 1.53 -1.29
CA VAL A 10 -3.34 0.52 -2.31
C VAL A 10 -2.48 1.12 -3.40
N PHE A 11 -1.26 0.62 -3.56
CA PHE A 11 -0.36 0.95 -4.66
C PHE A 11 -0.49 -0.10 -5.78
N PRO A 12 -1.36 0.11 -6.79
CA PRO A 12 -1.63 -0.87 -7.83
C PRO A 12 -0.43 -1.18 -8.73
N ARG A 13 0.52 -0.25 -8.84
CA ARG A 13 1.66 -0.34 -9.77
C ARG A 13 2.98 -0.71 -9.09
N ALA A 14 3.02 -0.77 -7.76
CA ALA A 14 4.24 -1.05 -7.01
C ALA A 14 4.73 -2.48 -7.28
N ALA A 15 5.99 -2.61 -7.70
CA ALA A 15 6.63 -3.88 -8.03
C ALA A 15 7.36 -4.51 -6.83
N VAL A 16 6.70 -4.63 -5.68
CA VAL A 16 7.30 -5.20 -4.46
C VAL A 16 6.88 -6.66 -4.28
N ASN A 17 7.85 -7.56 -4.11
CA ASN A 17 7.59 -8.95 -3.74
C ASN A 17 6.97 -8.99 -2.34
N ILE A 18 5.69 -9.35 -2.27
CA ILE A 18 4.83 -9.30 -1.07
C ILE A 18 5.20 -10.36 -0.03
N SER A 19 6.37 -11.01 -0.11
CA SER A 19 6.74 -12.11 0.80
C SER A 19 6.87 -11.67 2.26
N THR A 20 7.15 -10.40 2.54
CA THR A 20 7.21 -9.86 3.91
C THR A 20 5.90 -9.22 4.39
N ALA A 21 4.99 -8.87 3.47
CA ALA A 21 3.70 -8.24 3.80
C ALA A 21 2.50 -9.22 3.75
N SER A 22 2.63 -10.42 3.16
CA SER A 22 1.49 -11.29 2.81
C SER A 22 1.13 -12.39 3.80
N ALA A 23 2.03 -12.83 4.69
CA ALA A 23 1.80 -14.06 5.46
C ALA A 23 0.65 -13.99 6.50
N ARG A 24 0.04 -12.81 6.71
CA ARG A 24 -0.96 -12.62 7.79
C ARG A 24 -2.32 -12.06 7.36
N TRP A 25 -2.61 -11.91 6.07
CA TRP A 25 -3.78 -11.14 5.61
C TRP A 25 -4.70 -11.93 4.69
N ASN A 26 -5.35 -12.95 5.24
CA ASN A 26 -6.36 -13.75 4.56
C ASN A 26 -7.65 -12.95 4.25
N ASN A 27 -7.84 -11.78 4.88
CA ASN A 27 -9.06 -10.98 4.82
C ASN A 27 -8.82 -9.57 4.23
N ARG A 28 -8.29 -9.49 3.01
CA ARG A 28 -8.12 -8.22 2.25
C ARG A 28 -9.39 -7.87 1.46
N SER A 29 -9.74 -6.58 1.41
CA SER A 29 -10.83 -6.07 0.57
C SER A 29 -10.57 -6.35 -0.92
N LYS A 30 -11.61 -6.25 -1.77
CA LYS A 30 -11.43 -6.43 -3.22
C LYS A 30 -10.45 -5.42 -3.81
N CYS A 31 -10.42 -4.19 -3.28
CA CYS A 31 -9.48 -3.14 -3.67
C CYS A 31 -8.04 -3.51 -3.28
N ALA A 32 -7.82 -3.99 -2.06
CA ALA A 32 -6.49 -4.36 -1.55
C ALA A 32 -5.83 -5.58 -2.25
N LYS A 33 -6.52 -6.19 -3.22
CA LYS A 33 -5.99 -7.28 -4.05
C LYS A 33 -5.43 -6.80 -5.39
N THR A 34 -5.64 -5.53 -5.78
CA THR A 34 -5.19 -5.00 -7.08
C THR A 34 -3.73 -4.54 -7.09
N GLY A 35 -3.02 -4.63 -5.96
CA GLY A 35 -1.61 -4.27 -5.83
C GLY A 35 -1.09 -4.42 -4.41
N MET A 36 -0.03 -3.68 -4.06
CA MET A 36 0.48 -3.61 -2.70
C MET A 36 -0.49 -2.79 -1.84
N ALA A 37 -1.02 -3.36 -0.78
CA ALA A 37 -2.00 -2.68 0.07
C ALA A 37 -1.57 -2.66 1.54
N LEU A 38 -1.81 -1.54 2.21
CA LEU A 38 -1.48 -1.32 3.61
C LEU A 38 -2.76 -1.08 4.40
N ARG A 39 -2.99 -1.89 5.44
CA ARG A 39 -4.16 -1.73 6.31
C ARG A 39 -3.91 -0.56 7.28
N PRO A 40 -4.87 0.36 7.45
CA PRO A 40 -4.76 1.43 8.42
C PRO A 40 -4.69 0.86 9.83
N ARG A 41 -3.69 1.31 10.58
CA ARG A 41 -3.50 1.04 12.01
C ARG A 41 -3.26 2.35 12.73
N MET A 42 -3.93 2.54 13.86
CA MET A 42 -3.79 3.76 14.65
C MET A 42 -2.34 3.91 15.15
N GLY A 43 -1.72 5.05 14.84
CA GLY A 43 -0.35 5.35 15.23
C GLY A 43 0.71 5.01 14.19
N ASP A 44 0.37 4.22 13.16
CA ASP A 44 1.28 3.94 12.05
C ASP A 44 1.31 5.11 11.05
N ALA A 45 2.47 5.33 10.44
CA ALA A 45 2.66 6.29 9.36
C ALA A 45 3.24 5.59 8.13
N LEU A 46 2.71 5.93 6.95
CA LEU A 46 3.24 5.52 5.67
C LEU A 46 3.93 6.72 5.00
N LEU A 47 5.20 6.57 4.66
CA LEU A 47 5.96 7.55 3.90
C LEU A 47 6.31 6.96 2.53
N PHE A 48 6.03 7.72 1.47
CA PHE A 48 6.42 7.42 0.10
C PHE A 48 6.74 8.74 -0.62
N TRP A 49 7.45 8.65 -1.75
CA TRP A 49 7.78 9.79 -2.59
C TRP A 49 7.04 9.68 -3.91
N SER A 50 6.44 10.78 -4.37
CA SER A 50 5.75 10.84 -5.67
C SER A 50 6.67 11.21 -6.83
N MET A 51 7.95 11.47 -6.54
CA MET A 51 8.95 11.95 -7.49
C MET A 51 10.29 11.28 -7.21
N HIS A 52 11.04 11.03 -8.28
CA HIS A 52 12.43 10.63 -8.20
C HIS A 52 13.33 11.82 -7.82
N PRO A 53 14.60 11.58 -7.41
CA PRO A 53 15.55 12.66 -7.08
C PRO A 53 15.82 13.62 -8.25
N ASP A 54 15.63 13.19 -9.48
CA ASP A 54 15.76 14.00 -10.70
C ASP A 54 14.50 14.82 -11.04
N ALA A 55 13.53 14.86 -10.13
CA ALA A 55 12.23 15.53 -10.26
C ALA A 55 11.27 14.93 -11.31
N SER A 56 11.55 13.76 -11.87
CA SER A 56 10.56 13.02 -12.67
C SER A 56 9.48 12.38 -11.79
N LEU A 57 8.24 12.30 -12.29
CA LEU A 57 7.13 11.66 -11.57
C LEU A 57 7.34 10.14 -11.46
N ASP A 58 7.11 9.58 -10.28
CA ASP A 58 7.18 8.13 -10.07
C ASP A 58 5.82 7.47 -10.33
N ALA A 59 5.70 6.76 -11.45
CA ALA A 59 4.48 6.01 -11.80
C ALA A 59 4.17 4.84 -10.84
N LEU A 60 5.13 4.38 -10.04
CA LEU A 60 4.94 3.32 -9.04
C LEU A 60 4.33 3.87 -7.74
N SER A 61 4.37 5.18 -7.53
CA SER A 61 3.81 5.88 -6.37
C SER A 61 2.29 6.11 -6.43
N LEU A 62 1.64 5.67 -7.51
CA LEU A 62 0.18 5.68 -7.64
C LEU A 62 -0.42 4.89 -6.47
N HIS A 63 -1.34 5.51 -5.71
CA HIS A 63 -1.96 4.96 -4.50
C HIS A 63 -3.45 5.28 -4.40
#